data_AF-A0A4Q9MLA1-F1
#
_entry.id   AF-A0A4Q9MLA1-F1
#
_cell.length_a   1.000
_cell.length_b   1.000
_cell.length_c   1.000
_cell.angle_alpha   90.00
_cell.angle_beta   90.00
_cell.angle_gamma   90.00
#
_symmetry.space_group_name_H-M   'P 1'
#
loop_
_entity.id
_entity.type
_entity.pdbx_description
1 polymer ?
#
loop_
_entity_poly.entity_id
_entity_poly.type
_entity_poly.pdbx_seq_one_letter_code
_entity_poly.pdbx_strand_id
1 'polypeptide(L)'
;MRRAQSVRHYARPSQVHNTDDLGVLREDESVEDVLRRQLLEKDRECDRLQIQIQSLQAQLAQRPPLEKIQALEKEYTNLELLLQGTQRENERCMAELERGKVREKMLERELEKLAGVNWQSNLELGTPTSASGFHARAASLINSGRQSSPVSSNKATNDQASVEATKAYVEQMRLMILGMEQRLQSREDKLTRHIERAEAEGARFEEVRRQPITTSQ
;
A
#
# COMPACT_ATOMS: atom_id res chain seq x y z
N MET A 1 -14.09 -8.50 33.12
CA MET A 1 -13.59 -8.96 34.44
C MET A 1 -14.15 -10.35 34.72
N ARG A 2 -13.31 -11.40 34.79
CA ARG A 2 -13.73 -12.73 35.27
C ARG A 2 -12.78 -13.14 36.40
N ARG A 3 -13.31 -13.24 37.62
CA ARG A 3 -12.59 -13.72 38.81
C ARG A 3 -12.38 -15.23 38.67
N ALA A 4 -11.14 -15.67 38.62
CA ALA A 4 -10.80 -17.08 38.79
C ALA A 4 -10.85 -17.41 40.29
N GLN A 5 -11.66 -18.39 40.68
CA GLN A 5 -11.67 -18.95 42.03
C GLN A 5 -10.55 -19.99 42.13
N SER A 6 -9.56 -19.75 43.00
CA SER A 6 -8.54 -20.74 43.36
C SER A 6 -9.00 -21.48 44.61
N VAL A 7 -9.39 -22.75 44.44
CA VAL A 7 -9.67 -23.67 45.56
C VAL A 7 -8.33 -24.19 46.06
N ARG A 8 -7.87 -23.70 47.22
CA ARG A 8 -6.68 -24.22 47.91
C ARG A 8 -7.08 -25.42 48.76
N HIS A 9 -6.73 -26.62 48.30
CA HIS A 9 -6.75 -27.81 49.16
C HIS A 9 -5.42 -27.89 49.92
N TYR A 10 -5.44 -27.57 51.21
CA TYR A 10 -4.37 -27.96 52.12
C TYR A 10 -4.72 -29.35 52.67
N ALA A 11 -4.06 -30.40 52.18
CA ALA A 11 -4.08 -31.70 52.84
C ALA A 11 -3.24 -31.58 54.12
N ARG A 12 -3.88 -31.73 55.28
CA ARG A 12 -3.21 -31.81 56.58
C ARG A 12 -2.65 -33.23 56.75
N PRO A 13 -1.33 -33.45 56.83
CA PRO A 13 -0.81 -34.76 57.16
C PRO A 13 -1.08 -35.01 58.65
N SER A 14 -1.95 -35.98 58.95
CA SER A 14 -2.11 -36.50 60.32
C SER A 14 -0.91 -37.37 60.64
N GLN A 15 -0.01 -36.85 61.47
CA GLN A 15 1.18 -37.56 61.92
C GLN A 15 0.83 -38.46 63.11
N VAL A 16 0.76 -39.76 62.85
CA VAL A 16 0.54 -40.79 63.87
C VAL A 16 1.92 -41.15 64.44
N HIS A 17 2.26 -40.59 65.60
CA HIS A 17 3.41 -41.01 66.39
C HIS A 17 3.04 -42.31 67.13
N ASN A 18 3.55 -43.44 66.66
CA ASN A 18 3.59 -44.68 67.43
C ASN A 18 4.86 -44.67 68.28
N THR A 19 4.70 -44.60 69.60
CA THR A 19 5.76 -44.78 70.59
C THR A 19 5.54 -46.12 71.30
N ASP A 20 6.54 -47.01 71.22
CA ASP A 20 6.85 -48.24 72.00
C ASP A 20 7.21 -49.40 71.04
N ASP A 21 8.23 -50.24 71.24
CA ASP A 21 9.11 -50.54 72.38
C ASP A 21 10.33 -51.29 71.80
N LEU A 22 11.52 -51.18 72.41
CA LEU A 22 12.75 -51.97 72.15
C LEU A 22 13.41 -51.95 70.75
N GLY A 23 14.55 -51.24 70.69
CA GLY A 23 15.78 -51.82 70.12
C GLY A 23 15.90 -51.90 68.61
N VAL A 24 16.19 -50.75 67.99
CA VAL A 24 17.23 -50.50 66.97
C VAL A 24 17.03 -49.05 66.57
N LEU A 25 18.01 -48.19 66.82
CA LEU A 25 18.09 -46.86 66.21
C LEU A 25 18.21 -47.07 64.69
N ARG A 26 17.09 -47.32 64.02
CA ARG A 26 16.96 -46.81 62.67
C ARG A 26 16.90 -45.31 62.86
N GLU A 27 17.82 -44.60 62.23
CA GLU A 27 17.69 -43.18 61.99
C GLU A 27 16.47 -43.01 61.08
N ASP A 28 15.27 -43.20 61.65
CA ASP A 28 14.02 -42.87 60.99
C ASP A 28 14.11 -41.37 60.75
N GLU A 29 14.17 -41.01 59.47
CA GLU A 29 14.35 -39.65 58.99
C GLU A 29 13.51 -38.70 59.86
N SER A 30 14.19 -37.83 60.62
CA SER A 30 13.49 -36.97 61.57
C SER A 30 12.44 -36.17 60.80
N VAL A 31 11.28 -35.98 61.42
CA VAL A 31 10.19 -35.15 60.89
C VAL A 31 10.74 -33.79 60.44
N GLU A 32 11.72 -33.27 61.18
CA GLU A 32 12.44 -32.05 60.86
C GLU A 32 13.20 -32.11 59.52
N ASP A 33 13.83 -33.25 59.20
CA ASP A 33 14.56 -33.44 57.95
C ASP A 33 13.62 -33.60 56.75
N VAL A 34 12.47 -34.26 56.94
CA VAL A 34 11.40 -34.31 55.94
C VAL A 34 10.86 -32.90 55.65
N LEU A 35 10.61 -32.11 56.70
CA LEU A 35 10.14 -30.72 56.56
C LEU A 35 11.19 -29.82 55.90
N ARG A 36 12.49 -29.98 56.22
CA ARG A 36 13.59 -29.27 55.54
C ARG A 36 13.65 -29.61 54.05
N ARG A 37 13.51 -30.89 53.69
CA ARG A 37 13.48 -31.33 52.29
C ARG A 37 12.29 -30.75 51.54
N GLN A 38 11.10 -30.80 52.14
CA GLN A 38 9.90 -30.21 51.57
C GLN A 38 10.02 -28.69 51.41
N LEU A 39 10.60 -27.99 52.39
CA LEU A 39 10.84 -26.55 52.29
C LEU A 39 11.76 -26.22 51.12
N LEU A 40 12.89 -26.92 50.99
CA LEU A 40 13.81 -26.75 49.86
C LEU A 40 13.16 -27.06 48.51
N GLU A 41 12.29 -28.06 48.44
CA GLU A 41 11.54 -28.37 47.23
C GLU A 41 10.56 -27.26 46.86
N LYS A 42 9.89 -26.67 47.86
CA LYS A 42 9.01 -25.52 47.67
C LYS A 42 9.76 -24.25 47.33
N ASP A 43 10.93 -24.00 47.88
CA ASP A 43 11.78 -22.86 47.50
C ASP A 43 12.21 -22.99 46.04
N ARG A 44 12.66 -24.17 45.61
CA ARG A 44 12.99 -24.46 44.20
C ARG A 44 11.79 -24.34 43.27
N GLU A 45 10.59 -24.68 43.74
CA GLU A 45 9.35 -24.50 42.98
C GLU A 45 9.01 -23.00 42.86
N CYS A 46 9.16 -22.24 43.95
CA CYS A 46 8.96 -20.79 43.95
C CYS A 46 9.92 -20.09 43.00
N ASP A 47 11.21 -20.45 43.01
CA ASP A 47 12.21 -19.92 42.09
C ASP A 47 11.84 -20.20 40.63
N ARG A 48 11.42 -21.44 40.32
CA ARG A 48 10.97 -21.83 38.97
C ARG A 48 9.76 -21.02 38.52
N LEU A 49 8.76 -20.87 39.40
CA LEU A 49 7.56 -20.08 39.10
C LEU A 49 7.91 -18.61 38.91
N GLN A 50 8.85 -18.07 39.69
CA GLN A 50 9.27 -16.69 39.61
C GLN A 50 10.02 -16.40 38.30
N ILE A 51 10.90 -17.31 37.86
CA ILE A 51 11.55 -17.25 36.54
C ILE A 51 10.50 -17.31 35.43
N GLN A 52 9.51 -18.19 35.56
CA GLN A 52 8.44 -18.32 34.56
C GLN A 52 7.59 -17.03 34.48
N ILE A 53 7.26 -16.43 35.62
CA ILE A 53 6.53 -15.15 35.67
C ILE A 53 7.34 -14.05 34.99
N GLN A 54 8.64 -13.94 35.28
CA GLN A 54 9.51 -12.95 34.64
C GLN A 54 9.57 -13.15 33.13
N SER A 55 9.71 -14.40 32.66
CA SER A 55 9.70 -14.74 31.24
C SER A 55 8.38 -14.35 30.56
N LEU A 56 7.23 -14.66 31.18
CA LEU A 56 5.92 -14.30 30.66
C LEU A 56 5.69 -12.79 30.64
N GLN A 57 6.15 -12.07 31.66
CA GLN A 57 6.10 -10.60 31.69
C GLN A 57 6.94 -9.99 30.56
N ALA A 58 8.14 -10.52 30.31
CA ALA A 58 8.98 -10.07 29.20
C ALA A 58 8.30 -10.31 27.84
N GLN A 59 7.65 -11.46 27.64
CA GLN A 59 6.89 -11.77 26.42
C GLN A 59 5.68 -10.85 26.25
N LEU A 60 4.96 -10.54 27.34
CA LEU A 60 3.83 -9.61 27.30
C LEU A 60 4.29 -8.18 26.97
N ALA A 61 5.41 -7.74 27.51
CA ALA A 61 5.96 -6.41 27.23
C ALA A 61 6.40 -6.23 25.77
N GLN A 62 6.78 -7.31 25.09
CA GLN A 62 7.17 -7.29 23.68
C GLN A 62 5.97 -7.25 22.72
N ARG A 63 4.74 -7.50 23.20
CA ARG A 63 3.57 -7.50 22.31
C ARG A 63 3.23 -6.09 21.85
N PRO A 64 3.03 -5.86 20.54
CA PRO A 64 2.50 -4.62 20.04
C PRO A 64 1.13 -4.32 20.68
N PRO A 65 0.80 -3.04 20.93
CA PRO A 65 -0.50 -2.67 21.43
C PRO A 65 -1.58 -3.01 20.38
N LEU A 66 -2.75 -3.45 20.87
CA LEU A 66 -3.88 -3.85 20.02
C LEU A 66 -4.27 -2.75 19.03
N GLU A 67 -4.20 -1.49 19.45
CA GLU A 67 -4.47 -0.31 18.64
C GLU A 67 -3.58 -0.24 17.39
N LYS A 68 -2.29 -0.61 17.53
CA LYS A 68 -1.36 -0.65 16.39
C LYS A 68 -1.73 -1.75 15.41
N ILE A 69 -2.15 -2.91 15.91
CA ILE A 69 -2.60 -4.02 15.07
C ILE A 69 -3.87 -3.62 14.29
N GLN A 70 -4.84 -3.04 14.98
CA GLN A 70 -6.08 -2.55 14.36
C GLN A 70 -5.82 -1.43 13.34
N ALA A 71 -4.88 -0.54 13.60
CA ALA A 71 -4.48 0.49 12.65
C ALA A 71 -3.89 -0.13 11.37
N LEU A 72 -3.00 -1.12 11.52
CA LEU A 72 -2.42 -1.85 10.38
C LEU A 72 -3.48 -2.61 9.59
N GLU A 73 -4.45 -3.26 10.25
CA GLU A 73 -5.56 -3.94 9.58
C GLU A 73 -6.43 -2.96 8.77
N LYS A 74 -6.69 -1.77 9.30
CA LYS A 74 -7.42 -0.71 8.57
C LYS A 74 -6.62 -0.19 7.38
N GLU A 75 -5.32 0.03 7.56
CA GLU A 75 -4.46 0.47 6.46
C GLU A 75 -4.38 -0.58 5.35
N TYR A 76 -4.22 -1.85 5.71
CA TYR A 76 -4.22 -2.96 4.78
C TYR A 76 -5.52 -3.03 3.97
N THR A 77 -6.67 -2.96 4.64
CA THR A 77 -7.98 -2.98 3.95
C THR A 77 -8.18 -1.77 3.04
N ASN A 78 -7.68 -0.60 3.44
CA ASN A 78 -7.70 0.60 2.60
C ASN A 78 -6.79 0.45 1.36
N LEU A 79 -5.58 -0.08 1.53
CA LEU A 79 -4.66 -0.34 0.43
C LEU A 79 -5.22 -1.38 -0.55
N GLU A 80 -5.88 -2.42 -0.06
CA GLU A 80 -6.53 -3.42 -0.89
C GLU A 80 -7.65 -2.80 -1.74
N LEU A 81 -8.46 -1.92 -1.15
CA LEU A 81 -9.50 -1.19 -1.88
C LEU A 81 -8.90 -0.31 -2.99
N LEU A 82 -7.82 0.42 -2.68
CA LEU A 82 -7.12 1.27 -3.64
C LEU A 82 -6.49 0.46 -4.78
N LEU A 83 -5.86 -0.67 -4.46
CA LEU A 83 -5.28 -1.58 -5.44
C LEU A 83 -6.36 -2.09 -6.39
N GLN A 84 -7.49 -2.54 -5.84
CA GLN A 84 -8.61 -3.03 -6.63
C GLN A 84 -9.22 -1.92 -7.51
N GLY A 85 -9.30 -0.68 -7.00
CA GLY A 85 -9.71 0.49 -7.78
C GLY A 85 -8.77 0.75 -8.96
N THR A 86 -7.46 0.71 -8.70
CA THR A 86 -6.42 0.95 -9.71
C THR A 86 -6.40 -0.12 -10.79
N GLN A 87 -6.58 -1.39 -10.41
CA GLN A 87 -6.66 -2.50 -11.36
C GLN A 87 -7.84 -2.36 -12.31
N ARG A 88 -9.04 -2.06 -11.78
CA ARG A 88 -10.22 -1.81 -12.61
C ARG A 88 -10.02 -0.65 -13.57
N GLU A 89 -9.38 0.42 -13.12
CA GLU A 89 -9.11 1.58 -13.98
C GLU A 89 -8.09 1.26 -15.08
N ASN A 90 -7.04 0.50 -14.75
CA ASN A 90 -6.09 -0.01 -15.74
C ASN A 90 -6.77 -0.89 -16.79
N GLU A 91 -7.66 -1.78 -16.38
CA GLU A 91 -8.44 -2.62 -17.31
C GLU A 91 -9.30 -1.79 -18.26
N ARG A 92 -9.98 -0.76 -17.74
CA ARG A 92 -10.76 0.19 -18.55
C ARG A 92 -9.89 0.93 -19.56
N CYS A 93 -8.77 1.50 -19.10
CA CYS A 93 -7.82 2.22 -19.96
C CYS A 93 -7.27 1.31 -21.08
N MET A 94 -6.93 0.06 -20.75
CA MET A 94 -6.48 -0.93 -21.73
C MET A 94 -7.57 -1.24 -22.77
N ALA A 95 -8.83 -1.37 -22.35
CA ALA A 95 -9.94 -1.59 -23.27
C ALA A 95 -10.19 -0.38 -24.19
N GLU A 96 -10.08 0.85 -23.66
CA GLU A 96 -10.20 2.08 -24.44
C GLU A 96 -9.08 2.24 -25.46
N LEU A 97 -7.85 1.92 -25.06
CA LEU A 97 -6.67 1.93 -25.93
C LEU A 97 -6.84 0.93 -27.07
N GLU A 98 -7.34 -0.27 -26.79
CA GLU A 98 -7.59 -1.28 -27.82
C GLU A 98 -8.71 -0.85 -28.79
N ARG A 99 -9.78 -0.21 -28.27
CA ARG A 99 -10.81 0.42 -29.12
C ARG A 99 -10.23 1.52 -30.01
N GLY A 100 -9.28 2.30 -29.49
CA GLY A 100 -8.53 3.30 -30.23
C GLY A 100 -7.76 2.69 -31.41
N LYS A 101 -6.97 1.64 -31.16
CA LYS A 101 -6.23 0.91 -32.20
C LYS A 101 -7.13 0.32 -33.28
N VAL A 102 -8.29 -0.23 -32.90
CA VAL A 102 -9.25 -0.78 -33.88
C VAL A 102 -9.77 0.33 -34.79
N ARG A 103 -10.11 1.49 -34.23
CA ARG A 103 -10.54 2.66 -35.00
C ARG A 103 -9.42 3.17 -35.90
N GLU A 104 -8.19 3.29 -35.39
CA GLU A 104 -7.02 3.70 -36.16
C GLU A 104 -6.81 2.79 -37.37
N LYS A 105 -6.78 1.47 -37.16
CA LYS A 105 -6.69 0.48 -38.25
C LYS A 105 -7.83 0.56 -39.26
N MET A 106 -9.02 1.01 -38.86
CA MET A 106 -10.13 1.21 -39.79
C MET A 106 -9.88 2.43 -40.67
N LEU A 107 -9.43 3.54 -40.06
CA LEU A 107 -9.09 4.77 -40.77
C LEU A 107 -7.90 4.57 -41.70
N GLU A 108 -6.86 3.85 -41.28
CA GLU A 108 -5.70 3.51 -42.11
C GLU A 108 -6.11 2.73 -43.37
N ARG A 109 -7.06 1.79 -43.25
CA ARG A 109 -7.59 1.04 -44.41
C ARG A 109 -8.39 1.93 -45.36
N GLU A 110 -9.17 2.88 -44.85
CA GLU A 110 -9.90 3.82 -45.70
C GLU A 110 -8.96 4.81 -46.40
N LEU A 111 -7.92 5.28 -45.71
CA LEU A 111 -6.86 6.09 -46.32
C LEU A 111 -6.13 5.33 -47.42
N GLU A 112 -5.82 4.05 -47.19
CA GLU A 112 -5.25 3.17 -48.21
C GLU A 112 -6.18 3.00 -49.43
N LYS A 113 -7.48 2.86 -49.23
CA LYS A 113 -8.46 2.79 -50.34
C LYS A 113 -8.54 4.07 -51.15
N LEU A 114 -8.50 5.24 -50.50
CA LEU A 114 -8.71 6.54 -51.14
C LEU A 114 -7.44 7.14 -51.75
N ALA A 115 -6.31 7.01 -51.06
CA ALA A 115 -5.04 7.62 -51.44
C ALA A 115 -3.95 6.59 -51.80
N GLY A 116 -4.29 5.30 -51.82
CA GLY A 116 -3.38 4.20 -52.15
C GLY A 116 -2.50 3.75 -50.97
N VAL A 117 -1.74 2.67 -51.18
CA VAL A 117 -0.87 2.05 -50.16
C VAL A 117 0.17 3.02 -49.57
N ASN A 118 0.56 4.03 -50.34
CA ASN A 118 1.50 5.08 -49.93
C ASN A 118 0.80 6.37 -49.50
N TRP A 119 -0.42 6.28 -48.93
CA TRP A 119 -1.22 7.45 -48.54
C TRP A 119 -0.46 8.45 -47.66
N GLN A 120 0.45 7.98 -46.80
CA GLN A 120 1.30 8.83 -45.96
C GLN A 120 2.21 9.75 -46.80
N SER A 121 2.86 9.18 -47.81
CA SER A 121 3.72 9.92 -48.74
C SER A 121 2.90 10.80 -49.70
N ASN A 122 1.77 10.30 -50.17
CA ASN A 122 0.90 11.01 -51.11
C ASN A 122 0.21 12.22 -50.48
N LEU A 123 -0.05 12.17 -49.17
CA LEU A 123 -0.61 13.28 -48.40
C LEU A 123 0.46 14.17 -47.75
N GLU A 124 1.75 13.94 -48.03
CA GLU A 124 2.88 14.63 -47.40
C GLU A 124 2.80 14.68 -45.87
N LEU A 125 2.14 13.69 -45.26
CA LEU A 125 2.06 13.52 -43.83
C LEU A 125 3.44 13.05 -43.40
N GLY A 126 4.30 14.02 -43.05
CA GLY A 126 5.68 13.77 -42.61
C GLY A 126 5.75 12.58 -41.67
N THR A 127 6.79 11.74 -41.88
CA THR A 127 7.07 10.48 -41.18
C THR A 127 6.47 10.46 -39.77
N PRO A 128 5.70 9.43 -39.39
CA PRO A 128 4.90 9.44 -38.18
C PRO A 128 5.82 9.68 -37.00
N THR A 129 5.81 10.92 -36.50
CA THR A 129 6.40 11.24 -35.21
C THR A 129 5.45 10.59 -34.23
N SER A 130 5.76 9.34 -33.90
CA SER A 130 5.05 8.47 -32.97
C SER A 130 4.34 9.34 -31.94
N ALA A 131 3.02 9.32 -31.95
CA ALA A 131 2.16 10.05 -31.00
C ALA A 131 2.25 9.44 -29.57
N SER A 132 3.47 9.09 -29.16
CA SER A 132 3.91 8.66 -27.84
C SER A 132 4.85 9.71 -27.22
N GLY A 133 4.65 10.98 -27.57
CA GLY A 133 5.42 12.12 -27.04
C GLY A 133 5.32 12.30 -25.52
N PHE A 134 4.42 11.57 -24.86
CA PHE A 134 4.30 11.53 -23.40
C PHE A 134 5.16 10.45 -22.74
N HIS A 135 5.44 9.32 -23.40
CA HIS A 135 6.23 8.24 -22.80
C HIS A 135 7.72 8.26 -23.19
N ALA A 136 8.07 8.81 -24.36
CA ALA A 136 9.46 8.87 -24.82
C ALA A 136 10.37 9.75 -23.94
N ARG A 137 9.82 10.77 -23.27
CA ARG A 137 10.58 11.66 -22.37
C ARG A 137 10.93 10.99 -21.03
N ALA A 138 10.19 9.98 -20.62
CA ALA A 138 10.48 9.22 -19.40
C ALA A 138 11.61 8.19 -19.63
N ALA A 139 11.72 7.60 -20.82
CA ALA A 139 12.72 6.58 -21.12
C ALA A 139 14.15 7.14 -21.29
N SER A 140 14.30 8.40 -21.74
CA SER A 140 15.62 9.00 -22.01
C SER A 140 16.38 9.39 -20.74
N LEU A 141 15.71 9.54 -19.59
CA LEU A 141 16.35 9.89 -18.31
C LEU A 141 16.93 8.68 -17.56
N ILE A 142 16.56 7.45 -17.94
CA ILE A 142 16.96 6.23 -17.23
C ILE A 142 18.30 5.67 -17.74
N ASN A 143 18.78 6.11 -18.91
CA ASN A 143 19.94 5.52 -19.58
C ASN A 143 21.26 6.31 -19.45
N SER A 144 21.33 7.37 -18.63
CA SER A 144 22.54 8.21 -18.51
C SER A 144 23.56 7.76 -17.45
N GLY A 145 23.43 6.54 -16.90
CA GLY A 145 24.17 6.13 -15.69
C GLY A 145 25.13 4.94 -15.81
N ARG A 146 25.38 4.37 -17.00
CA ARG A 146 26.22 3.16 -17.14
C ARG A 146 27.44 3.39 -18.02
N GLN A 147 28.46 4.03 -17.45
CA GLN A 147 29.84 3.87 -17.90
C GLN A 147 30.75 3.60 -16.69
N SER A 148 31.33 2.38 -16.72
CA SER A 148 32.60 1.92 -16.12
C SER A 148 32.98 2.27 -14.67
N SER A 149 33.08 1.23 -13.84
CA SER A 149 33.89 1.19 -12.60
C SER A 149 35.40 1.41 -12.89
N PRO A 150 36.24 1.81 -11.90
CA PRO A 150 36.64 0.89 -10.82
C PRO A 150 36.65 1.48 -9.39
N VAL A 151 36.47 0.57 -8.44
CA VAL A 151 36.90 0.54 -7.02
C VAL A 151 37.41 1.85 -6.39
N SER A 152 36.69 2.33 -5.36
CA SER A 152 37.27 2.62 -4.05
C SER A 152 36.21 2.85 -2.97
N SER A 153 36.50 2.32 -1.78
CA SER A 153 35.73 2.36 -0.54
C SER A 153 35.35 3.77 -0.07
N ASN A 154 34.05 4.03 0.16
CA ASN A 154 33.52 4.92 1.21
C ASN A 154 31.97 4.87 1.20
N LYS A 155 31.36 4.12 2.13
CA LYS A 155 29.92 3.77 2.10
C LYS A 155 29.08 4.41 3.21
N ALA A 156 29.42 5.62 3.67
CA ALA A 156 28.67 6.26 4.78
C ALA A 156 28.21 7.71 4.52
N THR A 157 28.68 8.37 3.47
CA THR A 157 28.28 9.77 3.15
C THR A 157 27.38 9.90 1.92
N ASN A 158 27.21 8.83 1.13
CA ASN A 158 26.51 8.88 -0.15
C ASN A 158 24.98 8.68 -0.05
N ASP A 159 24.49 8.14 1.08
CA ASP A 159 23.05 7.83 1.25
C ASP A 159 22.21 9.07 1.57
N GLN A 160 22.77 10.12 2.19
CA GLN A 160 22.01 11.35 2.46
C GLN A 160 21.84 12.21 1.20
N ALA A 161 22.90 12.33 0.39
CA ALA A 161 22.86 13.07 -0.87
C ALA A 161 21.91 12.40 -1.89
N SER A 162 21.82 11.06 -1.90
CA SER A 162 20.89 10.32 -2.77
C SER A 162 19.43 10.49 -2.35
N VAL A 163 19.15 10.53 -1.04
CA VAL A 163 17.80 10.81 -0.51
C VAL A 163 17.36 12.25 -0.82
N GLU A 164 18.26 13.22 -0.69
CA GLU A 164 17.98 14.62 -0.99
C GLU A 164 17.75 14.85 -2.49
N ALA A 165 18.55 14.22 -3.36
CA ALA A 165 18.32 14.21 -4.80
C ALA A 165 16.98 13.57 -5.18
N THR A 166 16.57 12.51 -4.47
CA THR A 166 15.28 11.86 -4.67
C THR A 166 14.12 12.78 -4.25
N LYS A 167 14.26 13.50 -3.13
CA LYS A 167 13.25 14.49 -2.68
C LYS A 167 13.10 15.63 -3.68
N ALA A 168 14.21 16.19 -4.17
CA ALA A 168 14.18 17.26 -5.17
C ALA A 168 13.52 16.80 -6.49
N TYR A 169 13.78 15.55 -6.91
CA TYR A 169 13.13 14.97 -8.08
C TYR A 169 11.60 14.81 -7.90
N VAL A 170 11.16 14.36 -6.72
CA VAL A 170 9.73 14.25 -6.39
C VAL A 170 9.06 15.62 -6.38
N GLU A 171 9.71 16.65 -5.84
CA GLU A 171 9.19 18.02 -5.85
C GLU A 171 9.09 18.59 -7.27
N GLN A 172 10.10 18.36 -8.11
CA GLN A 172 10.07 18.75 -9.51
C GLN A 172 8.91 18.08 -10.26
N MET A 173 8.69 16.78 -10.03
CA MET A 173 7.58 16.05 -10.63
C MET A 173 6.24 16.61 -10.16
N ARG A 174 6.10 16.91 -8.86
CA ARG A 174 4.89 17.50 -8.28
C ARG A 174 4.57 18.85 -8.90
N LEU A 175 5.57 19.74 -9.04
CA LEU A 175 5.40 21.05 -9.68
C LEU A 175 5.02 20.92 -11.16
N MET A 176 5.61 19.96 -11.88
CA MET A 176 5.28 19.71 -13.28
C MET A 176 3.85 19.23 -13.44
N ILE A 177 3.40 18.27 -12.61
CA ILE A 177 2.02 17.76 -12.62
C ILE A 177 1.05 18.90 -12.35
N LEU A 178 1.29 19.71 -11.32
CA LEU A 178 0.43 20.85 -10.99
C LEU A 178 0.36 21.87 -12.14
N GLY A 179 1.49 22.17 -12.77
CA GLY A 179 1.52 23.08 -13.92
C GLY A 179 0.82 22.50 -15.15
N MET A 180 0.85 21.18 -15.34
CA MET A 180 0.12 20.50 -16.41
C MET A 180 -1.39 20.51 -16.16
N GLU A 181 -1.81 20.21 -14.93
CA GLU A 181 -3.20 20.25 -14.50
C GLU A 181 -3.80 21.64 -14.69
N GLN A 182 -3.09 22.69 -14.30
CA GLN A 182 -3.52 24.08 -14.53
C GLN A 182 -3.73 24.41 -16.01
N ARG A 183 -2.84 23.95 -16.89
CA ARG A 183 -2.97 24.16 -18.34
C ARG A 183 -4.13 23.37 -18.94
N LEU A 184 -4.40 22.18 -18.39
CA LEU A 184 -5.50 21.33 -18.84
C LEU A 184 -6.84 21.93 -18.42
N GLN A 185 -6.96 22.38 -17.16
CA GLN A 185 -8.12 23.12 -16.67
C GLN A 185 -8.39 24.37 -17.50
N SER A 186 -7.35 25.16 -17.79
CA SER A 186 -7.49 26.37 -18.60
C SER A 186 -7.97 26.08 -20.04
N ARG A 187 -7.65 24.90 -20.58
CA ARG A 187 -8.14 24.47 -21.90
C ARG A 187 -9.57 23.97 -21.81
N GLU A 188 -9.90 23.20 -20.79
CA GLU A 188 -11.25 22.71 -20.53
C GLU A 188 -12.23 23.88 -20.34
N ASP A 189 -11.88 24.89 -19.55
CA ASP A 189 -12.69 26.09 -19.35
C ASP A 189 -12.94 26.82 -20.69
N LYS A 190 -11.92 26.90 -21.55
CA LYS A 190 -12.05 27.51 -22.89
C LYS A 190 -12.97 26.70 -23.79
N LEU A 191 -12.79 25.37 -23.83
CA LEU A 191 -13.63 24.49 -24.63
C LEU A 191 -15.08 24.53 -24.17
N THR A 192 -15.31 24.50 -22.86
CA THR A 192 -16.64 24.62 -22.26
C THR A 192 -17.32 25.91 -22.69
N ARG A 193 -16.63 27.05 -22.62
CA ARG A 193 -17.16 28.34 -23.13
C ARG A 193 -17.44 28.33 -24.63
N HIS A 194 -16.65 27.61 -25.42
CA HIS A 194 -16.91 27.48 -26.86
C HIS A 194 -18.15 26.63 -27.14
N ILE A 195 -18.34 25.54 -26.38
CA ILE A 195 -19.54 24.69 -26.45
C ILE A 195 -20.77 25.50 -26.05
N GLU A 196 -20.75 26.18 -24.91
CA GLU A 196 -21.86 27.02 -24.44
C GLU A 196 -22.26 28.08 -25.48
N ARG A 197 -21.27 28.72 -26.12
CA ARG A 197 -21.55 29.69 -27.20
C ARG A 197 -22.19 29.02 -28.42
N ALA A 198 -21.67 27.88 -28.84
CA ALA A 198 -22.20 27.14 -29.98
C ALA A 198 -23.63 26.64 -29.73
N GLU A 199 -23.91 26.16 -28.52
CA GLU A 199 -25.26 25.74 -28.11
C GLU A 199 -26.23 26.93 -28.06
N ALA A 200 -25.79 28.08 -27.53
CA ALA A 200 -26.60 29.30 -27.50
C ALA A 200 -26.91 29.82 -28.92
N GLU A 201 -25.94 29.78 -29.83
CA GLU A 201 -26.16 30.12 -31.24
C GLU A 201 -27.11 29.12 -31.91
N GLY A 202 -26.94 27.81 -31.66
CA GLY A 202 -27.83 26.76 -32.14
C GLY A 202 -29.28 26.96 -31.69
N ALA A 203 -29.50 27.29 -30.41
CA ALA A 203 -30.81 27.60 -29.87
C ALA A 203 -31.44 28.83 -30.54
N ARG A 204 -30.66 29.90 -30.78
CA ARG A 204 -31.12 31.07 -31.53
C ARG A 204 -31.52 30.73 -32.96
N PHE A 205 -30.73 29.91 -33.66
CA PHE A 205 -31.05 29.48 -35.02
C PHE A 205 -32.32 28.61 -35.06
N GLU A 206 -32.52 27.73 -34.09
CA GLU A 206 -33.78 26.97 -33.98
C GLU A 206 -34.98 27.88 -33.74
N GLU A 207 -34.85 28.90 -32.89
CA GLU A 207 -35.92 29.83 -32.58
C GLU A 207 -36.29 30.69 -33.81
N VAL A 208 -35.29 31.19 -34.55
CA VAL A 208 -35.50 31.89 -35.83
C VAL A 208 -36.14 30.97 -36.87
N ARG A 209 -35.75 29.69 -36.94
CA ARG A 209 -36.36 28.71 -37.85
C ARG A 209 -37.81 28.38 -37.48
N ARG A 210 -38.17 28.48 -36.20
CA ARG A 210 -39.54 28.27 -35.72
C ARG A 210 -40.45 29.49 -35.95
N GLN A 211 -39.90 30.67 -36.24
CA GLN A 211 -40.74 31.80 -36.65
C GLN A 211 -41.26 31.54 -38.07
N PRO A 212 -42.58 31.44 -38.27
CA PRO A 212 -43.14 31.34 -39.62
C PRO A 212 -42.83 32.63 -40.37
N ILE A 213 -42.40 32.51 -41.63
CA ILE A 213 -42.19 33.63 -42.55
C ILE A 213 -43.51 34.40 -42.67
N THR A 214 -43.68 35.46 -41.90
CA THR A 214 -44.77 36.43 -42.09
C THR A 214 -44.38 37.31 -43.26
N THR A 215 -44.70 36.83 -44.46
CA THR A 215 -44.65 37.62 -45.70
C THR A 215 -45.73 38.71 -45.61
N SER A 216 -45.35 39.94 -45.28
CA SER A 216 -46.21 41.12 -45.48
C SER A 216 -46.01 41.61 -46.92
N GLN A 217 -47.11 41.70 -47.66
CA GLN A 217 -47.24 42.56 -48.84
C GLN A 217 -47.07 44.03 -48.47
#